data_AF-A0A346Y2E6-F1
#
_entry.id   AF-A0A346Y2E6-F1
#
_cell.length_a   1.000
_cell.length_b   1.000
_cell.length_c   1.000
_cell.angle_alpha   90.00
_cell.angle_beta   90.00
_cell.angle_gamma   90.00
#
_symmetry.space_group_name_H-M   'P 1'
#
loop_
_entity.id
_entity.type
_entity.pdbx_description
1 polymer ?
#
loop_
_entity_poly.entity_id
_entity_poly.type
_entity_poly.pdbx_seq_one_letter_code
_entity_poly.pdbx_strand_id
1 'polypeptide(L)'
;MLVGVTATPEAIAALRCPVCHGPLALDGRVLGCPDGHRFDLARQGYATLAAGAIRHPGDTPAMLDARTVVQDAGMQAAITRGLVEAVPADARLVVDLGAGTGHHLAAVVEGAPDRHGIAIDSAKPAGKRAARAHDRVFAVVADVTAELPLGEGVADVVTCVFAPRNGAEIARVLRPGGRLVVVTPTPDHLAELVEPLGLLTVDADKAERLEAGLPDLRLLGRESVRDTVTVDHTLARAIVGMGPNAFHLTPDDIADLVAGLPDPLDVTIAVEVTTFTP
;
A
#
# COMPACT_ATOMS: atom_id res chain seq x y z
N MET A 1 -11.02 -12.15 -19.96
CA MET A 1 -10.77 -13.35 -19.13
C MET A 1 -11.12 -12.96 -17.70
N LEU A 2 -12.11 -13.61 -17.07
CA LEU A 2 -12.41 -13.34 -15.67
C LEU A 2 -11.24 -13.88 -14.85
N VAL A 3 -10.39 -12.98 -14.35
CA VAL A 3 -9.37 -13.27 -13.33
C VAL A 3 -10.06 -14.02 -12.20
N GLY A 4 -9.87 -15.34 -12.18
CA GLY A 4 -10.39 -16.21 -11.14
C GLY A 4 -9.57 -15.93 -9.91
N VAL A 5 -10.13 -15.19 -8.96
CA VAL A 5 -9.43 -14.86 -7.72
C VAL A 5 -9.09 -16.14 -6.99
N THR A 6 -7.81 -16.49 -6.95
CA THR A 6 -7.29 -17.62 -6.19
C THR A 6 -6.29 -17.07 -5.19
N ALA A 7 -6.69 -17.09 -3.92
CA ALA A 7 -5.72 -16.95 -2.84
C ALA A 7 -4.65 -18.04 -3.02
N THR A 8 -3.39 -17.64 -3.12
CA THR A 8 -2.31 -18.62 -3.35
C THR A 8 -2.06 -19.42 -2.06
N PRO A 9 -1.66 -20.70 -2.15
CA PRO A 9 -1.32 -21.48 -0.97
C PRO A 9 -0.29 -20.80 -0.08
N GLU A 10 0.69 -20.11 -0.68
CA GLU A 10 1.71 -19.30 0.00
C GLU A 10 1.09 -18.16 0.80
N ALA A 11 0.15 -17.42 0.19
CA ALA A 11 -0.54 -16.34 0.86
C ALA A 11 -1.39 -16.86 2.03
N ILE A 12 -2.13 -17.95 1.83
CA ILE A 12 -2.99 -18.53 2.87
C ILE A 12 -2.16 -19.07 4.05
N ALA A 13 -1.07 -19.77 3.77
CA ALA A 13 -0.20 -20.32 4.80
C ALA A 13 0.43 -19.25 5.71
N ALA A 14 0.59 -18.02 5.21
CA ALA A 14 1.10 -16.90 5.98
C ALA A 14 0.04 -16.24 6.89
N LEU A 15 -1.25 -16.48 6.66
CA LEU A 15 -2.32 -15.87 7.45
C LEU A 15 -2.53 -16.58 8.78
N ARG A 16 -2.92 -15.80 9.79
CA ARG A 16 -3.39 -16.31 11.08
C ARG A 16 -4.77 -15.77 11.41
N CYS A 17 -5.51 -16.53 12.21
CA CYS A 17 -6.82 -16.14 12.68
C CYS A 17 -6.70 -14.85 13.52
N PRO A 18 -7.44 -13.77 13.20
CA PRO A 18 -7.38 -12.55 13.98
C PRO A 18 -7.97 -12.70 15.39
N VAL A 19 -8.67 -13.81 15.69
CA VAL A 19 -9.34 -14.02 16.99
C VAL A 19 -8.51 -14.90 17.93
N CYS A 20 -8.01 -16.05 17.44
CA CYS A 20 -7.26 -17.00 18.25
C CYS A 20 -5.79 -17.15 17.85
N HIS A 21 -5.34 -16.45 16.82
CA HIS A 21 -3.97 -16.49 16.27
C HIS A 21 -3.54 -17.87 15.72
N GLY A 22 -4.45 -18.85 15.67
CA GLY A 22 -4.21 -20.14 15.04
C GLY A 22 -4.13 -20.07 13.50
N PRO A 23 -3.61 -21.12 12.85
CA PRO A 23 -3.47 -21.15 11.40
C PRO A 23 -4.83 -21.08 10.69
N LEU A 24 -4.85 -20.48 9.51
CA LEU A 24 -6.03 -20.46 8.62
C LEU A 24 -5.83 -21.41 7.45
N ALA A 25 -6.91 -22.12 7.10
CA ALA A 25 -7.02 -22.90 5.88
C ALA A 25 -8.18 -22.37 5.04
N LEU A 26 -8.04 -22.39 3.72
CA LEU A 26 -9.10 -22.05 2.78
C LEU A 26 -9.86 -23.31 2.38
N ASP A 27 -11.16 -23.35 2.66
CA ASP A 27 -12.09 -24.36 2.16
C ASP A 27 -13.16 -23.68 1.31
N GLY A 28 -13.12 -23.95 0.00
CA GLY A 28 -13.95 -23.25 -0.99
C GLY A 28 -13.74 -21.74 -0.96
N ARG A 29 -14.65 -21.01 -0.32
CA ARG A 29 -14.62 -19.54 -0.17
C ARG A 29 -14.57 -19.09 1.28
N VAL A 30 -14.19 -19.97 2.21
CA VAL A 30 -14.18 -19.67 3.64
C VAL A 30 -12.79 -19.94 4.21
N LEU A 31 -12.20 -18.94 4.86
CA LEU A 31 -11.03 -19.14 5.71
C LEU A 31 -11.48 -19.62 7.08
N GLY A 32 -10.91 -20.71 7.56
CA GLY A 32 -11.25 -21.28 8.86
C GLY A 32 -10.02 -21.67 9.69
N CYS A 33 -10.12 -21.51 11.01
CA CYS A 33 -9.13 -22.03 11.96
C CYS A 33 -9.65 -23.30 12.68
N PRO A 34 -8.75 -24.07 13.35
CA PRO A 34 -9.14 -25.25 14.14
C PRO A 34 -10.15 -24.95 15.26
N ASP A 35 -10.08 -23.76 15.87
CA ASP A 35 -10.99 -23.34 16.94
C ASP A 35 -12.40 -22.93 16.47
N GLY A 36 -12.68 -23.07 15.17
CA GLY A 36 -14.02 -22.87 14.62
C GLY A 36 -14.34 -21.47 14.11
N HIS A 37 -13.44 -20.49 14.21
CA HIS A 37 -13.64 -19.18 13.57
C HIS A 37 -13.64 -19.30 12.05
N ARG A 38 -14.50 -18.52 11.38
CA ARG A 38 -14.73 -18.57 9.92
C ARG A 38 -14.83 -17.15 9.34
N PHE A 39 -14.24 -16.96 8.15
CA PHE A 39 -14.21 -15.67 7.45
C PHE A 39 -14.50 -15.90 5.96
N ASP A 40 -15.59 -15.34 5.46
CA ASP A 40 -15.98 -15.50 4.05
C ASP A 40 -15.12 -14.63 3.12
N LEU A 41 -14.70 -15.21 2.00
CA LEU A 41 -14.15 -14.48 0.87
C LEU A 41 -15.30 -13.80 0.12
N ALA A 42 -15.30 -12.47 0.16
CA ALA A 42 -16.23 -11.65 -0.61
C ALA A 42 -16.18 -12.03 -2.10
N ARG A 43 -17.29 -11.89 -2.84
CA ARG A 43 -17.36 -12.27 -4.27
C ARG A 43 -16.24 -11.70 -5.13
N GLN A 44 -15.66 -10.57 -4.71
CA GLN A 44 -14.58 -9.87 -5.39
C GLN A 44 -13.19 -10.42 -5.07
N GLY A 45 -13.06 -11.35 -4.13
CA GLY A 45 -11.84 -12.13 -3.92
C GLY A 45 -11.00 -11.78 -2.70
N TYR A 46 -11.46 -10.88 -1.83
CA TYR A 46 -10.77 -10.50 -0.61
C TYR A 46 -11.42 -11.14 0.63
N ALA A 47 -10.66 -11.29 1.71
CA ALA A 47 -11.19 -11.63 3.03
C ALA A 47 -11.11 -10.42 3.97
N THR A 48 -12.07 -10.27 4.89
CA THR A 48 -11.94 -9.32 6.01
C THR A 48 -11.46 -10.08 7.24
N LEU A 49 -10.27 -9.77 7.73
CA LEU A 49 -9.64 -10.44 8.87
C LEU A 49 -9.37 -9.40 9.96
N ALA A 50 -10.35 -9.19 10.84
CA ALA A 50 -10.23 -8.26 11.96
C ALA A 50 -10.83 -8.87 13.23
N ALA A 51 -10.16 -8.67 14.36
CA ALA A 51 -10.63 -9.10 15.69
C ALA A 51 -11.71 -8.17 16.26
N GLY A 52 -11.85 -6.98 15.69
CA GLY A 52 -12.75 -5.91 16.14
C GLY A 52 -12.97 -4.85 15.07
N ALA A 53 -13.44 -3.68 15.49
CA ALA A 53 -13.66 -2.55 14.58
C ALA A 53 -12.33 -2.06 14.00
N ILE A 54 -12.28 -1.92 12.67
CA ILE A 54 -11.20 -1.22 11.97
C ILE A 54 -11.31 0.26 12.34
N ARG A 55 -10.29 0.79 13.03
CA ARG A 55 -10.35 2.16 13.57
C ARG A 55 -9.96 3.21 12.54
N HIS A 56 -9.08 2.85 11.62
CA HIS A 56 -8.64 3.72 10.53
C HIS A 56 -9.32 3.29 9.22
N PRO A 57 -10.34 4.00 8.73
CA PRO A 57 -11.18 3.52 7.62
C PRO A 57 -10.48 3.45 6.24
N GLY A 58 -9.26 3.98 6.11
CA GLY A 58 -8.51 4.02 4.86
C GLY A 58 -9.13 4.96 3.81
N ASP A 59 -8.74 4.78 2.53
CA ASP A 59 -9.18 5.63 1.42
C ASP A 59 -10.66 5.40 1.06
N THR A 60 -11.36 6.49 0.70
CA THR A 60 -12.74 6.41 0.20
C THR A 60 -12.79 5.86 -1.24
N PRO A 61 -13.97 5.40 -1.74
CA PRO A 61 -14.10 5.00 -3.13
C PRO A 61 -13.64 6.06 -4.14
N ALA A 62 -13.99 7.34 -3.91
CA ALA A 62 -13.64 8.46 -4.77
C ALA A 62 -12.13 8.75 -4.77
N MET A 63 -11.46 8.69 -3.61
CA MET A 63 -10.00 8.81 -3.53
C MET A 63 -9.29 7.71 -4.30
N LEU A 64 -9.81 6.48 -4.23
CA LEU A 64 -9.25 5.35 -4.98
C LEU A 64 -9.55 5.44 -6.49
N ASP A 65 -10.66 6.06 -6.90
CA ASP A 65 -10.92 6.36 -8.31
C ASP A 65 -9.93 7.40 -8.82
N ALA A 66 -9.71 8.49 -8.07
CA ALA A 66 -8.68 9.49 -8.38
C ALA A 66 -7.28 8.87 -8.43
N ARG A 67 -6.93 7.99 -7.48
CA ARG A 67 -5.66 7.26 -7.46
C ARG A 67 -5.49 6.38 -8.70
N THR A 68 -6.55 5.72 -9.15
CA THR A 68 -6.53 4.89 -10.36
C THR A 68 -6.21 5.74 -11.60
N VAL A 69 -6.81 6.93 -11.73
CA VAL A 69 -6.48 7.88 -12.81
C VAL A 69 -5.00 8.26 -12.81
N VAL A 70 -4.43 8.56 -11.63
CA VAL A 70 -3.01 8.91 -11.50
C VAL A 70 -2.09 7.75 -11.86
N GLN A 71 -2.46 6.53 -11.45
CA GLN A 71 -1.68 5.32 -11.71
C GLN A 71 -1.74 4.91 -13.19
N ASP A 72 -2.92 4.99 -13.82
CA ASP A 72 -3.12 4.68 -15.24
C ASP A 72 -2.40 5.70 -16.14
N ALA A 73 -2.24 6.94 -15.69
CA ALA A 73 -1.43 7.96 -16.36
C ALA A 73 0.10 7.74 -16.23
N GLY A 74 0.54 6.74 -15.45
CA GLY A 74 1.95 6.40 -15.30
C GLY A 74 2.75 7.35 -14.38
N MET A 75 2.09 8.28 -13.69
CA MET A 75 2.75 9.29 -12.86
C MET A 75 3.56 8.68 -11.69
N GLN A 76 3.17 7.49 -11.23
CA GLN A 76 3.87 6.77 -10.17
C GLN A 76 4.86 5.72 -10.69
N ALA A 77 5.20 5.73 -11.99
CA ALA A 77 6.09 4.74 -12.58
C ALA A 77 7.50 4.76 -11.96
N ALA A 78 8.08 5.95 -11.75
CA ALA A 78 9.39 6.08 -11.11
C ALA A 78 9.40 5.53 -9.67
N ILE A 79 8.34 5.83 -8.89
CA ILE A 79 8.17 5.30 -7.53
C ILE A 79 8.08 3.77 -7.56
N THR A 80 7.25 3.24 -8.46
CA THR A 80 7.04 1.79 -8.59
C THR A 80 8.34 1.07 -8.97
N ARG A 81 9.12 1.64 -9.89
CA ARG A 81 10.43 1.11 -10.27
C ARG A 81 11.40 1.07 -9.08
N GLY A 82 11.55 2.17 -8.35
CA GLY A 82 12.42 2.21 -7.17
C GLY A 82 11.99 1.21 -6.08
N LEU A 83 10.67 1.04 -5.89
CA LEU A 83 10.14 0.00 -5.00
C LEU A 83 10.53 -1.41 -5.47
N VAL A 84 10.35 -1.72 -6.76
CA VAL A 84 10.70 -3.03 -7.34
C VAL A 84 12.20 -3.31 -7.22
N GLU A 85 13.05 -2.31 -7.45
CA GLU A 85 14.51 -2.43 -7.36
C GLU A 85 15.00 -2.69 -5.92
N ALA A 86 14.29 -2.19 -4.91
CA ALA A 86 14.61 -2.42 -3.50
C ALA A 86 14.22 -3.84 -3.01
N VAL A 87 13.33 -4.54 -3.73
CA VAL A 87 12.86 -5.90 -3.39
C VAL A 87 13.90 -6.94 -3.84
N PRO A 88 14.40 -7.82 -2.94
CA PRO A 88 15.32 -8.89 -3.31
C PRO A 88 14.75 -9.80 -4.41
N ALA A 89 15.59 -10.16 -5.39
CA ALA A 89 15.18 -10.99 -6.52
C ALA A 89 14.63 -12.36 -6.09
N ASP A 90 15.13 -12.90 -4.97
CA ASP A 90 14.73 -14.19 -4.39
C ASP A 90 13.56 -14.10 -3.40
N ALA A 91 13.01 -12.91 -3.14
CA ALA A 91 11.84 -12.74 -2.28
C ALA A 91 10.61 -13.44 -2.89
N ARG A 92 9.98 -14.34 -2.11
CA ARG A 92 8.84 -15.16 -2.55
C ARG A 92 7.50 -14.64 -2.06
N LEU A 93 7.42 -14.12 -0.84
CA LEU A 93 6.20 -13.56 -0.25
C LEU A 93 6.41 -12.08 0.12
N VAL A 94 5.67 -11.21 -0.56
CA VAL A 94 5.65 -9.76 -0.30
C VAL A 94 4.32 -9.36 0.31
N VAL A 95 4.36 -8.63 1.43
CA VAL A 95 3.19 -8.07 2.08
C VAL A 95 3.16 -6.57 1.85
N ASP A 96 2.11 -6.03 1.25
CA ASP A 96 1.96 -4.59 1.04
C ASP A 96 0.94 -4.00 2.03
N LEU A 97 1.41 -3.09 2.88
CA LEU A 97 0.60 -2.43 3.91
C LEU A 97 0.07 -1.10 3.39
N GLY A 98 -1.26 -0.95 3.38
CA GLY A 98 -1.95 0.17 2.75
C GLY A 98 -1.91 0.06 1.22
N ALA A 99 -2.10 -1.17 0.71
CA ALA A 99 -1.92 -1.51 -0.69
C ALA A 99 -2.83 -0.72 -1.66
N GLY A 100 -3.94 -0.14 -1.17
CA GLY A 100 -4.86 0.65 -1.98
C GLY A 100 -5.43 -0.14 -3.15
N THR A 101 -5.05 0.23 -4.37
CA THR A 101 -5.46 -0.46 -5.60
C THR A 101 -4.72 -1.77 -5.85
N GLY A 102 -3.62 -2.03 -5.14
CA GLY A 102 -2.70 -3.14 -5.39
C GLY A 102 -1.71 -2.88 -6.53
N HIS A 103 -1.66 -1.65 -7.09
CA HIS A 103 -0.82 -1.29 -8.23
C HIS A 103 0.67 -1.59 -8.00
N HIS A 104 1.24 -1.11 -6.90
CA HIS A 104 2.66 -1.32 -6.61
C HIS A 104 2.97 -2.80 -6.32
N LEU A 105 2.14 -3.47 -5.52
CA LEU A 105 2.32 -4.90 -5.23
C LEU A 105 2.24 -5.76 -6.50
N ALA A 106 1.35 -5.45 -7.44
CA ALA A 106 1.26 -6.16 -8.71
C ALA A 106 2.56 -6.05 -9.50
N ALA A 107 3.15 -4.86 -9.61
CA ALA A 107 4.44 -4.67 -10.28
C ALA A 107 5.59 -5.43 -9.57
N VAL A 108 5.61 -5.42 -8.23
CA VAL A 108 6.58 -6.18 -7.44
C VAL A 108 6.44 -7.68 -7.70
N VAL A 109 5.22 -8.21 -7.70
CA VAL A 109 4.92 -9.63 -7.96
C VAL A 109 5.27 -10.03 -9.40
N GLU A 110 5.09 -9.14 -10.37
CA GLU A 110 5.47 -9.39 -11.77
C GLU A 110 6.99 -9.53 -11.95
N GLY A 111 7.79 -8.90 -11.08
CA GLY A 111 9.25 -8.94 -11.14
C GLY A 111 9.89 -10.33 -10.91
N ALA A 112 9.14 -11.35 -10.47
CA ALA A 112 9.63 -12.73 -10.38
C ALA A 112 8.47 -13.75 -10.44
N PRO A 113 8.62 -14.89 -11.14
CA PRO A 113 7.52 -15.83 -11.39
C PRO A 113 6.99 -16.54 -10.12
N ASP A 114 7.88 -16.83 -9.16
CA ASP A 114 7.54 -17.53 -7.91
C ASP A 114 7.22 -16.59 -6.75
N ARG A 115 7.00 -15.31 -7.06
CA ARG A 115 6.62 -14.29 -6.10
C ARG A 115 5.10 -14.22 -5.94
N HIS A 116 4.66 -14.12 -4.70
CA HIS A 116 3.28 -14.02 -4.28
C HIS A 116 3.11 -12.77 -3.41
N GLY A 117 1.92 -12.19 -3.45
CA GLY A 117 1.61 -10.97 -2.72
C GLY A 117 0.46 -11.14 -1.73
N ILE A 118 0.55 -10.44 -0.60
CA ILE A 118 -0.59 -10.18 0.28
C ILE A 118 -0.80 -8.67 0.33
N ALA A 119 -1.93 -8.20 -0.19
CA ALA A 119 -2.34 -6.81 -0.07
C ALA A 119 -3.15 -6.63 1.21
N ILE A 120 -2.66 -5.84 2.17
CA ILE A 120 -3.41 -5.51 3.39
C ILE A 120 -3.82 -4.04 3.33
N ASP A 121 -5.11 -3.79 3.46
CA ASP A 121 -5.64 -2.41 3.54
C ASP A 121 -6.80 -2.35 4.53
N SER A 122 -6.97 -1.21 5.20
CA SER A 122 -8.09 -1.02 6.11
C SER A 122 -9.42 -0.75 5.38
N ALA A 123 -9.37 -0.27 4.13
CA ALA A 123 -10.53 0.08 3.34
C ALA A 123 -11.07 -1.11 2.54
N LYS A 124 -12.35 -1.47 2.75
CA LYS A 124 -13.05 -2.48 1.91
C LYS A 124 -13.00 -2.15 0.40
N PRO A 125 -13.19 -0.89 -0.04
CA PRO A 125 -13.03 -0.53 -1.45
C PRO A 125 -11.62 -0.76 -2.01
N ALA A 126 -10.57 -0.63 -1.20
CA ALA A 126 -9.19 -0.94 -1.57
C ALA A 126 -9.02 -2.45 -1.73
N GLY A 127 -9.41 -3.25 -0.73
CA GLY A 127 -9.38 -4.72 -0.82
C GLY A 127 -10.10 -5.27 -2.05
N LYS A 128 -11.23 -4.66 -2.46
CA LYS A 128 -11.94 -5.01 -3.70
C LYS A 128 -11.10 -4.78 -4.98
N ARG A 129 -10.32 -3.70 -5.03
CA ARG A 129 -9.46 -3.36 -6.18
C ARG A 129 -8.19 -4.22 -6.17
N ALA A 130 -7.52 -4.31 -5.02
CA ALA A 130 -6.31 -5.11 -4.84
C ALA A 130 -6.52 -6.61 -5.16
N ALA A 131 -7.69 -7.17 -4.84
CA ALA A 131 -8.04 -8.56 -5.19
C ALA A 131 -8.07 -8.85 -6.70
N ARG A 132 -8.04 -7.81 -7.54
CA ARG A 132 -8.05 -7.89 -9.01
C ARG A 132 -6.76 -7.38 -9.63
N ALA A 133 -5.81 -6.93 -8.81
CA ALA A 133 -4.58 -6.33 -9.30
C ALA A 133 -3.68 -7.38 -9.98
N HIS A 134 -3.66 -8.61 -9.47
CA HIS A 134 -2.79 -9.67 -9.98
C HIS A 134 -3.24 -11.07 -9.48
N ASP A 135 -3.12 -12.12 -10.31
CA ASP A 135 -3.58 -13.50 -10.00
C ASP A 135 -2.84 -14.15 -8.82
N ARG A 136 -1.59 -13.73 -8.59
CA ARG A 136 -0.72 -14.17 -7.47
C ARG A 136 -0.82 -13.28 -6.21
N VAL A 137 -1.81 -12.37 -6.15
CA VAL A 137 -2.04 -11.49 -4.99
C VAL A 137 -3.32 -11.89 -4.27
N PHE A 138 -3.24 -12.06 -2.95
CA PHE A 138 -4.41 -12.19 -2.09
C PHE A 138 -4.67 -10.91 -1.29
N ALA A 139 -5.90 -10.40 -1.33
CA ALA A 139 -6.27 -9.17 -0.64
C ALA A 139 -6.95 -9.46 0.71
N VAL A 140 -6.49 -8.76 1.74
CA VAL A 140 -6.98 -8.85 3.11
C VAL A 140 -7.38 -7.45 3.57
N VAL A 141 -8.62 -7.34 4.07
CA VAL A 141 -9.09 -6.13 4.74
C VAL A 141 -8.85 -6.28 6.23
N ALA A 142 -7.91 -5.50 6.78
CA ALA A 142 -7.52 -5.51 8.19
C ALA A 142 -6.94 -4.14 8.59
N ASP A 143 -6.92 -3.84 9.90
CA ASP A 143 -6.35 -2.59 10.39
C ASP A 143 -4.81 -2.65 10.37
N VAL A 144 -4.18 -1.92 9.46
CA VAL A 144 -2.72 -1.90 9.26
C VAL A 144 -1.95 -1.27 10.44
N THR A 145 -2.64 -0.61 11.36
CA THR A 145 -2.06 -0.01 12.58
C THR A 145 -2.20 -0.92 13.81
N ALA A 146 -3.01 -1.97 13.70
CA ALA A 146 -3.23 -2.94 14.76
C ALA A 146 -2.31 -4.16 14.57
N GLU A 147 -2.64 -5.23 15.29
CA GLU A 147 -2.03 -6.53 15.09
C GLU A 147 -2.40 -7.11 13.70
N LEU A 148 -1.39 -7.48 12.92
CA LEU A 148 -1.57 -7.98 11.56
C LEU A 148 -2.06 -9.44 11.59
N PRO A 149 -2.99 -9.86 10.71
CA PRO A 149 -3.47 -11.23 10.59
C PRO A 149 -2.47 -12.13 9.86
N LEU A 150 -1.18 -12.00 10.18
CA LEU A 150 -0.06 -12.74 9.61
C LEU A 150 0.74 -13.47 10.70
N GLY A 151 1.21 -14.67 10.39
CA GLY A 151 2.13 -15.43 11.23
C GLY A 151 3.43 -14.68 11.53
N GLU A 152 4.22 -15.21 12.45
CA GLU A 152 5.56 -14.69 12.75
C GLU A 152 6.57 -15.21 11.72
N GLY A 153 7.48 -14.34 11.26
CA GLY A 153 8.57 -14.73 10.36
C GLY A 153 8.13 -15.29 9.00
N VAL A 154 6.96 -14.89 8.51
CA VAL A 154 6.37 -15.43 7.27
C VAL A 154 6.74 -14.63 6.02
N ALA A 155 7.01 -13.33 6.15
CA ALA A 155 7.21 -12.44 5.01
C ALA A 155 8.70 -12.30 4.67
N ASP A 156 9.05 -12.41 3.37
CA ASP A 156 10.36 -12.03 2.86
C ASP A 156 10.50 -10.51 2.86
N VAL A 157 9.45 -9.82 2.43
CA VAL A 157 9.41 -8.37 2.31
C VAL A 157 8.09 -7.82 2.78
N VAL A 158 8.12 -6.72 3.51
CA VAL A 158 6.97 -5.86 3.75
C VAL A 158 7.20 -4.54 3.00
N THR A 159 6.24 -4.11 2.18
CA THR A 159 6.24 -2.80 1.53
C THR A 159 5.23 -1.88 2.22
N CYS A 160 5.54 -0.58 2.27
CA CYS A 160 4.65 0.44 2.82
C CYS A 160 4.82 1.75 2.05
N VAL A 161 3.89 2.03 1.14
CA VAL A 161 3.93 3.22 0.28
C VAL A 161 2.90 4.24 0.75
N PHE A 162 3.37 5.35 1.33
CA PHE A 162 2.52 6.45 1.83
C PHE A 162 1.48 6.06 2.89
N ALA A 163 1.57 4.87 3.47
CA ALA A 163 0.60 4.34 4.42
C ALA A 163 1.11 4.42 5.88
N PRO A 164 0.19 4.44 6.87
CA PRO A 164 0.54 4.21 8.26
C PRO A 164 1.00 2.76 8.47
N ARG A 165 1.71 2.52 9.57
CA ARG A 165 2.35 1.23 9.83
C ARG A 165 2.50 0.95 11.33
N ASN A 166 2.59 -0.33 11.67
CA ASN A 166 2.92 -0.80 13.02
C ASN A 166 4.31 -1.45 13.01
N GLY A 167 5.31 -0.76 13.55
CA GLY A 167 6.71 -1.20 13.50
C GLY A 167 6.96 -2.55 14.17
N ALA A 168 6.37 -2.76 15.35
CA ALA A 168 6.51 -4.02 16.11
C ALA A 168 5.92 -5.21 15.33
N GLU A 169 4.76 -5.01 14.70
CA GLU A 169 4.15 -6.05 13.88
C GLU A 169 4.91 -6.32 12.59
N ILE A 170 5.51 -5.29 11.98
CA ILE A 170 6.39 -5.48 10.83
C ILE A 170 7.60 -6.33 11.21
N ALA A 171 8.27 -6.02 12.32
CA ALA A 171 9.40 -6.80 12.82
C ALA A 171 8.99 -8.25 13.11
N ARG A 172 7.81 -8.47 13.70
CA ARG A 172 7.27 -9.81 13.98
C ARG A 172 6.98 -10.62 12.71
N VAL A 173 6.39 -10.03 11.67
CA VAL A 173 6.01 -10.78 10.46
C VAL A 173 7.18 -11.05 9.52
N LEU A 174 8.23 -10.23 9.57
CA LEU A 174 9.42 -10.42 8.75
C LEU A 174 10.21 -11.63 9.22
N ARG A 175 10.60 -12.50 8.28
CA ARG A 175 11.55 -13.58 8.56
C ARG A 175 12.94 -13.03 8.89
N PRO A 176 13.82 -13.81 9.52
CA PRO A 176 15.23 -13.44 9.65
C PRO A 176 15.85 -13.11 8.28
N GLY A 177 16.44 -11.91 8.18
CA GLY A 177 17.00 -11.39 6.92
C GLY A 177 15.97 -10.84 5.92
N GLY A 178 14.69 -10.79 6.29
CA GLY A 178 13.65 -10.12 5.53
C GLY A 178 13.83 -8.60 5.50
N ARG A 179 13.07 -7.91 4.64
CA ARG A 179 13.18 -6.46 4.46
C ARG A 179 11.87 -5.73 4.64
N LEU A 180 11.92 -4.58 5.30
CA LEU A 180 10.90 -3.56 5.16
C LEU A 180 11.37 -2.55 4.11
N VAL A 181 10.53 -2.24 3.12
CA VAL A 181 10.76 -1.17 2.13
C VAL A 181 9.66 -0.13 2.27
N VAL A 182 10.04 1.10 2.65
CA VAL A 182 9.12 2.21 2.88
C VAL A 182 9.34 3.27 1.82
N VAL A 183 8.25 3.80 1.26
CA VAL A 183 8.29 4.97 0.39
C VAL A 183 7.67 6.16 1.11
N THR A 184 8.45 7.22 1.29
CA THR A 184 8.02 8.49 1.88
C THR A 184 8.25 9.64 0.91
N PRO A 185 7.31 10.59 0.80
CA PRO A 185 7.53 11.78 0.00
C PRO A 185 8.58 12.66 0.68
N THR A 186 9.35 13.41 -0.12
CA THR A 186 10.24 14.47 0.38
C THR A 186 9.50 15.81 0.37
N PRO A 187 10.06 16.89 0.95
CA PRO A 187 9.45 18.23 0.88
C PRO A 187 9.14 18.71 -0.55
N ASP A 188 10.01 18.36 -1.51
CA ASP A 188 9.84 18.73 -2.92
C ASP A 188 8.74 17.93 -3.67
N HIS A 189 8.12 16.94 -3.02
CA HIS A 189 7.11 16.11 -3.66
C HIS A 189 5.85 16.91 -3.99
N LEU A 190 5.52 17.02 -5.28
CA LEU A 190 4.35 17.75 -5.78
C LEU A 190 4.33 19.23 -5.39
N ALA A 191 5.51 19.85 -5.17
CA ALA A 191 5.61 21.22 -4.67
C ALA A 191 4.81 22.23 -5.52
N GLU A 192 4.79 22.03 -6.84
CA GLU A 192 4.07 22.86 -7.81
C GLU A 192 2.55 22.79 -7.67
N LEU A 193 2.02 21.78 -6.97
CA LEU A 193 0.62 21.67 -6.59
C LEU A 193 0.40 22.00 -5.11
N VAL A 194 1.34 21.64 -4.22
CA VAL A 194 1.19 21.81 -2.78
C VAL A 194 1.25 23.29 -2.37
N GLU A 195 2.25 24.03 -2.85
CA GLU A 195 2.45 25.42 -2.45
C GLU A 195 1.33 26.34 -2.95
N PRO A 196 0.93 26.32 -4.24
CA PRO A 196 -0.08 27.25 -4.73
C PRO A 196 -1.47 26.97 -4.18
N LEU A 197 -1.76 25.70 -3.83
CA LEU A 197 -3.08 25.27 -3.37
C LEU A 197 -3.17 25.20 -1.83
N GLY A 198 -2.10 25.54 -1.11
CA GLY A 198 -2.08 25.53 0.36
C GLY A 198 -2.33 24.14 0.97
N LEU A 199 -1.87 23.09 0.29
CA LEU A 199 -2.09 21.70 0.71
C LEU A 199 -1.20 21.31 1.89
N LEU A 200 -1.52 20.19 2.53
CA LEU A 200 -0.68 19.61 3.58
C LEU A 200 0.75 19.38 3.08
N THR A 201 1.70 20.05 3.72
CA THR A 201 3.13 19.93 3.41
C THR A 201 3.74 18.69 4.03
N VAL A 202 4.79 18.19 3.40
CA VAL A 202 5.62 17.12 3.98
C VAL A 202 6.59 17.74 4.96
N ASP A 203 6.46 17.35 6.22
CA ASP A 203 7.37 17.75 7.28
C ASP A 203 8.79 17.22 7.04
N ALA A 204 9.79 18.09 7.19
CA ALA A 204 11.19 17.82 6.89
C ALA A 204 11.77 16.66 7.73
N ASP A 205 11.31 16.48 8.96
CA ASP A 205 11.84 15.47 9.89
C ASP A 205 11.13 14.10 9.71
N LYS A 206 10.37 13.93 8.61
CA LYS A 206 9.57 12.71 8.37
C LYS A 206 10.42 11.44 8.26
N ALA A 207 11.62 11.53 7.71
CA ALA A 207 12.56 10.40 7.62
C ALA A 207 13.05 9.98 9.03
N GLU A 208 13.39 10.96 9.87
CA GLU A 208 13.87 10.73 11.24
C GLU A 208 12.75 10.16 12.13
N ARG A 209 11.52 10.67 11.99
CA ARG A 209 10.35 10.10 12.68
C ARG A 209 10.01 8.69 12.20
N LEU A 210 10.23 8.39 10.92
CA LEU A 210 10.07 7.04 10.41
C LEU A 210 11.03 6.08 11.14
N GLU A 211 12.31 6.41 11.20
CA GLU A 211 13.30 5.59 11.91
C GLU A 211 13.01 5.47 13.40
N ALA A 212 12.66 6.57 14.07
CA ALA A 212 12.29 6.55 15.48
C ALA A 212 11.05 5.68 15.77
N GLY A 213 10.16 5.53 14.79
CA GLY A 213 8.97 4.67 14.86
C GLY A 213 9.22 3.18 14.58
N LEU A 214 10.46 2.80 14.27
CA LEU A 214 10.86 1.42 13.93
C LEU A 214 12.03 0.92 14.80
N PRO A 215 11.90 0.93 16.14
CA PRO A 215 13.03 0.63 17.04
C PRO A 215 13.57 -0.81 16.90
N ASP A 216 12.74 -1.74 16.43
CA ASP A 216 13.07 -3.15 16.23
C ASP A 216 13.64 -3.44 14.84
N LEU A 217 13.87 -2.41 14.01
CA LEU A 217 14.39 -2.55 12.66
C LEU A 217 15.64 -1.68 12.48
N ARG A 218 16.62 -2.21 11.76
CA ARG A 218 17.87 -1.54 11.42
C ARG A 218 17.85 -1.05 9.98
N LEU A 219 18.24 0.22 9.77
CA LEU A 219 18.41 0.81 8.46
C LEU A 219 19.47 0.07 7.63
N LEU A 220 19.12 -0.26 6.38
CA LEU A 220 20.03 -0.81 5.38
C LEU A 220 20.44 0.21 4.33
N GLY A 221 19.55 1.13 3.95
CA GLY A 221 19.86 2.14 2.96
C GLY A 221 18.68 3.05 2.62
N ARG A 222 19.00 4.14 1.93
CA ARG A 222 18.05 5.12 1.39
C ARG A 222 18.39 5.38 -0.07
N GLU A 223 17.37 5.44 -0.92
CA GLU A 223 17.50 5.79 -2.32
C GLU A 223 16.51 6.89 -2.67
N SER A 224 17.01 7.98 -3.26
CA SER A 224 16.15 9.07 -3.72
C SER A 224 15.62 8.76 -5.11
N VAL A 225 14.30 8.84 -5.25
CA VAL A 225 13.62 8.72 -6.53
C VAL A 225 13.04 10.09 -6.88
N ARG A 226 13.52 10.65 -7.99
CA ARG A 226 13.05 11.94 -8.50
C ARG A 226 12.68 11.82 -9.98
N ASP A 227 11.55 12.42 -10.33
CA ASP A 227 11.08 12.53 -11.70
C ASP A 227 10.28 13.83 -11.89
N THR A 228 10.05 14.22 -13.13
CA THR A 228 9.19 15.35 -13.50
C THR A 228 8.19 14.89 -14.53
N VAL A 229 6.90 15.13 -14.26
CA VAL A 229 5.81 14.74 -15.16
C VAL A 229 5.01 15.96 -15.56
N THR A 230 4.64 16.05 -16.83
CA THR A 230 3.71 17.07 -17.32
C THR A 230 2.28 16.61 -17.04
N VAL A 231 1.51 17.42 -16.32
CA VAL A 231 0.14 17.12 -15.92
C VAL A 231 -0.82 18.18 -16.48
N ASP A 232 -1.95 17.71 -17.00
CA ASP A 232 -3.07 18.60 -17.31
C ASP A 232 -3.94 18.85 -16.06
N HIS A 233 -4.91 19.74 -16.17
CA HIS A 233 -5.85 20.02 -15.08
C HIS A 233 -6.65 18.80 -14.62
N THR A 234 -6.92 17.83 -15.50
CA THR A 234 -7.66 16.62 -15.13
C THR A 234 -6.83 15.76 -14.19
N LEU A 235 -5.56 15.55 -14.54
CA LEU A 235 -4.61 14.81 -13.73
C LEU A 235 -4.25 15.57 -12.44
N ALA A 236 -4.10 16.91 -12.48
CA ALA A 236 -3.91 17.75 -11.29
C ALA A 236 -5.04 17.55 -10.27
N ARG A 237 -6.30 17.56 -10.70
CA ARG A 237 -7.45 17.29 -9.83
C ARG A 237 -7.40 15.88 -9.24
N ALA A 238 -7.02 14.88 -10.02
CA ALA A 238 -6.88 13.51 -9.55
C ALA A 238 -5.75 13.36 -8.51
N ILE A 239 -4.62 14.05 -8.68
CA ILE A 239 -3.50 14.06 -7.72
C ILE A 239 -3.96 14.63 -6.37
N VAL A 240 -4.65 15.76 -6.36
CA VAL A 240 -5.19 16.35 -5.13
C VAL A 240 -6.26 15.43 -4.52
N GLY A 241 -7.14 14.88 -5.36
CA GLY A 241 -8.26 14.02 -4.97
C GLY A 241 -7.87 12.64 -4.43
N MET A 242 -6.66 12.15 -4.70
CA MET A 242 -6.16 10.89 -4.11
C MET A 242 -5.42 11.09 -2.78
N GLY A 243 -5.01 12.32 -2.46
CA GLY A 243 -4.22 12.65 -1.28
C GLY A 243 -5.06 12.96 -0.04
N PRO A 244 -4.40 13.17 1.13
CA PRO A 244 -5.09 13.44 2.39
C PRO A 244 -5.94 14.72 2.37
N ASN A 245 -5.66 15.66 1.47
CA ASN A 245 -6.46 16.89 1.33
C ASN A 245 -7.90 16.62 0.87
N ALA A 246 -8.15 15.49 0.18
CA ALA A 246 -9.48 15.11 -0.30
C ALA A 246 -10.48 14.79 0.81
N PHE A 247 -10.02 14.59 2.05
CA PHE A 247 -10.92 14.47 3.21
C PHE A 247 -11.55 15.80 3.63
N HIS A 248 -11.00 16.92 3.16
CA HIS A 248 -11.39 18.27 3.58
C HIS A 248 -11.86 19.17 2.43
N LEU A 249 -11.67 18.75 1.17
CA LEU A 249 -12.01 19.51 -0.02
C LEU A 249 -13.06 18.76 -0.85
N THR A 250 -14.05 19.48 -1.37
CA THR A 250 -15.01 18.93 -2.33
C THR A 250 -14.40 18.89 -3.75
N PRO A 251 -14.98 18.12 -4.69
CA PRO A 251 -14.53 18.14 -6.08
C PRO A 251 -14.57 19.53 -6.72
N ASP A 252 -15.55 20.36 -6.35
CA ASP A 252 -15.65 21.74 -6.86
C ASP A 252 -14.54 22.63 -6.27
N ASP A 253 -14.24 22.50 -4.96
CA ASP A 253 -13.11 23.20 -4.34
C ASP A 253 -11.78 22.85 -5.04
N ILE A 254 -11.56 21.57 -5.33
CA ILE A 254 -10.37 21.10 -6.05
C ILE A 254 -10.33 21.66 -7.48
N ALA A 255 -11.48 21.71 -8.16
CA ALA A 255 -11.56 22.25 -9.52
C ALA A 255 -11.23 23.75 -9.56
N ASP A 256 -11.74 24.53 -8.61
CA ASP A 256 -11.49 25.96 -8.47
C ASP A 256 -10.03 26.25 -8.15
N LEU A 257 -9.44 25.47 -7.24
CA LEU A 257 -8.01 25.53 -6.89
C LEU A 257 -7.13 25.30 -8.13
N VAL A 258 -7.41 24.24 -8.89
CA VAL A 258 -6.61 23.89 -10.08
C VAL A 258 -6.80 24.87 -11.23
N ALA A 259 -7.97 25.52 -11.36
CA ALA A 259 -8.25 26.47 -12.45
C ALA A 259 -7.29 27.67 -12.50
N GLY A 260 -6.63 28.01 -11.38
CA GLY A 260 -5.61 29.06 -11.30
C GLY A 260 -4.21 28.66 -11.79
N LEU A 261 -3.99 27.37 -12.09
CA LEU A 261 -2.68 26.84 -12.50
C LEU A 261 -2.51 26.84 -14.03
N PRO A 262 -1.26 26.84 -14.54
CA PRO A 262 -1.00 26.57 -15.95
C PRO A 262 -1.59 25.22 -16.41
N ASP A 263 -1.96 25.13 -17.69
CA ASP A 263 -2.44 23.90 -18.32
C ASP A 263 -1.74 23.68 -19.67
N PRO A 264 -0.79 22.74 -19.78
CA PRO A 264 -0.31 21.84 -18.71
C PRO A 264 0.69 22.53 -17.76
N LEU A 265 1.01 21.87 -16.64
CA LEU A 265 2.12 22.22 -15.76
C LEU A 265 3.06 21.02 -15.53
N ASP A 266 4.33 21.29 -15.29
CA ASP A 266 5.28 20.27 -14.86
C ASP A 266 5.22 20.12 -13.33
N VAL A 267 5.17 18.87 -12.86
CA VAL A 267 5.05 18.52 -11.44
C VAL A 267 6.18 17.57 -11.06
N THR A 268 6.83 17.88 -9.94
CA THR A 268 7.91 17.08 -9.39
C THR A 268 7.38 15.88 -8.61
N ILE A 269 7.84 14.69 -8.97
CA ILE A 269 7.75 13.49 -8.12
C ILE A 269 9.07 13.37 -7.37
N ALA A 270 9.06 13.56 -6.06
CA ALA A 270 10.25 13.35 -5.22
C ALA A 270 9.92 12.48 -4.01
N VAL A 271 10.53 11.31 -3.90
CA VAL A 271 10.33 10.38 -2.78
C VAL A 271 11.66 9.76 -2.36
N GLU A 272 11.67 9.18 -1.17
CA GLU A 272 12.75 8.34 -0.67
C GLU A 272 12.24 6.91 -0.50
N VAL A 273 13.01 5.95 -1.02
CA VAL A 273 12.84 4.52 -0.80
C VAL A 273 13.82 4.09 0.28
N THR A 274 13.30 3.74 1.45
CA THR A 274 14.11 3.41 2.63
C THR A 274 13.94 1.96 2.98
N THR A 275 15.07 1.24 3.08
CA THR A 275 15.09 -0.20 3.34
C THR A 275 15.60 -0.49 4.75
N PHE A 276 14.92 -1.38 5.46
CA PHE A 276 15.29 -1.86 6.79
C PHE A 276 15.32 -3.39 6.83
N THR A 277 15.96 -3.94 7.87
CA THR A 277 15.90 -5.36 8.26
C THR A 277 15.53 -5.46 9.74
N PRO A 278 14.88 -6.54 10.20
CA PRO A 278 14.90 -6.92 11.62
C PRO A 278 16.32 -7.06 12.13
#